data_AF-A6IQ40-F1
#
_entry.id   AF-A6IQ40-F1
#
_cell.length_a   1.000
_cell.length_b   1.000
_cell.length_c   1.000
_cell.angle_alpha   90.00
_cell.angle_beta   90.00
_cell.angle_gamma   90.00
#
_symmetry.space_group_name_H-M   'P 1'
#
loop_
_entity.id
_entity.type
_entity.pdbx_description
1 polymer ?
#
loop_
_entity_poly.entity_id
_entity_poly.type
_entity_poly.pdbx_seq_one_letter_code
_entity_poly.pdbx_strand_id
1 'polypeptide(L)' 'MPKTISVRVTTMDAELEFAIQPNTTGKQLFDQVVKTIGLREVWFFGLQYQDTKAFSTWLKLNKKVITYYSEILPGNNVC' A
#
# COMPACT_ATOMS: atom_id res chain seq x y z
N MET A 1 6.38 -2.17 -22.36
CA MET A 1 5.51 -2.69 -21.29
C MET A 1 5.59 -1.71 -20.13
N PRO A 2 4.46 -1.25 -19.54
CA PRO A 2 4.51 -0.37 -18.39
C PRO A 2 5.24 -1.09 -17.25
N LYS A 3 6.24 -0.47 -16.63
CA LYS A 3 6.91 -1.04 -15.45
C LYS A 3 5.89 -1.11 -14.32
N THR A 4 5.47 -2.31 -13.96
CA THR A 4 4.64 -2.57 -12.79
C THR A 4 5.52 -2.58 -11.54
N ILE A 5 4.93 -2.21 -10.42
CA ILE A 5 5.59 -2.12 -9.13
C ILE A 5 4.96 -3.16 -8.22
N SER A 6 5.78 -4.03 -7.61
CA SER A 6 5.30 -5.02 -6.64
C SER A 6 5.15 -4.37 -5.26
N VAL A 7 3.99 -4.55 -4.65
CA VAL A 7 3.62 -4.07 -3.31
C VAL A 7 3.22 -5.29 -2.48
N ARG A 8 3.79 -5.43 -1.29
CA ARG A 8 3.34 -6.40 -0.29
C ARG A 8 2.54 -5.68 0.79
N VAL A 9 1.37 -6.21 1.12
CA VAL A 9 0.47 -5.73 2.18
C VAL A 9 0.30 -6.85 3.19
N THR A 10 0.68 -6.60 4.43
CA THR A 10 0.51 -7.55 5.54
C THR A 10 -0.71 -7.12 6.36
N THR A 11 -1.60 -8.07 6.60
CA THR A 11 -2.74 -7.94 7.52
C THR A 11 -2.48 -8.78 8.77
N MET A 12 -3.39 -8.79 9.73
CA MET A 12 -3.20 -9.53 11.00
C MET A 12 -3.06 -11.05 10.79
N ASP A 13 -3.68 -11.60 9.74
CA ASP A 13 -3.78 -13.03 9.48
C ASP A 13 -3.26 -13.47 8.10
N ALA A 14 -2.95 -12.51 7.20
CA ALA A 14 -2.51 -12.82 5.84
C ALA A 14 -1.47 -11.83 5.29
N GLU A 15 -0.62 -12.32 4.40
CA GLU A 15 0.22 -11.49 3.53
C GLU A 15 -0.33 -11.54 2.10
N LEU A 16 -0.41 -10.37 1.47
CA LEU A 16 -0.97 -10.20 0.12
C LEU A 16 0.06 -9.48 -0.77
N GLU A 17 0.23 -9.95 -2.00
CA GLU A 17 1.08 -9.31 -2.99
C GLU A 17 0.26 -8.74 -4.16
N PHE A 18 0.57 -7.50 -4.54
CA PHE A 18 -0.12 -6.77 -5.61
C PHE A 18 0.89 -6.20 -6.61
N ALA A 19 0.52 -6.19 -7.88
CA ALA A 19 1.26 -5.46 -8.92
C ALA A 19 0.48 -4.19 -9.30
N ILE A 20 1.06 -3.01 -9.01
CA ILE A 20 0.43 -1.72 -9.30
C ILE A 20 1.12 -1.01 -10.46
N GLN A 21 0.42 -0.05 -11.05
CA GLN A 21 1.01 0.85 -12.05
C GLN A 21 1.58 2.11 -11.35
N PRO A 22 2.54 2.82 -11.97
CA PRO A 22 3.11 4.06 -11.40
C PRO A 22 2.09 5.18 -11.17
N ASN A 23 0.95 5.14 -11.86
CA ASN A 23 -0.13 6.11 -11.71
C ASN A 23 -1.14 5.73 -10.62
N THR A 24 -1.01 4.54 -10.01
CA THR A 24 -1.95 4.03 -9.01
C THR A 24 -1.93 4.91 -7.76
N THR A 25 -3.12 5.33 -7.32
CA THR A 25 -3.31 6.10 -6.09
C THR A 25 -3.40 5.19 -4.87
N GLY A 26 -3.14 5.75 -3.68
CA GLY A 26 -3.31 5.01 -2.42
C GLY A 26 -4.74 4.49 -2.25
N LYS A 27 -5.74 5.25 -2.71
CA LYS A 27 -7.13 4.79 -2.72
C LYS A 27 -7.32 3.54 -3.57
N GLN A 28 -6.76 3.50 -4.77
CA GLN A 28 -6.91 2.35 -5.66
C GLN A 28 -6.27 1.08 -5.08
N LEU A 29 -5.09 1.22 -4.46
CA LEU A 29 -4.46 0.10 -3.75
C LEU A 29 -5.31 -0.34 -2.55
N PHE A 30 -5.78 0.60 -1.72
CA PHE A 30 -6.61 0.30 -0.57
C PHE A 30 -7.92 -0.39 -0.96
N ASP A 31 -8.62 0.11 -1.98
CA ASP A 31 -9.85 -0.48 -2.52
C ASP A 31 -9.60 -1.94 -3.00
N GLN A 32 -8.43 -2.25 -3.57
CA GLN A 32 -8.06 -3.62 -3.94
C GLN A 32 -7.83 -4.51 -2.73
N VAL A 33 -7.12 -4.03 -1.71
CA VAL A 33 -6.86 -4.77 -0.46
C VAL A 33 -8.19 -5.13 0.21
N VAL A 34 -9.05 -4.14 0.49
CA VAL A 34 -10.32 -4.35 1.20
C VAL A 34 -11.25 -5.29 0.43
N LYS A 35 -11.26 -5.21 -0.90
CA LYS A 35 -12.03 -6.12 -1.76
C LYS A 35 -11.50 -7.56 -1.67
N THR A 36 -10.18 -7.73 -1.59
CA THR A 36 -9.53 -9.05 -1.54
C THR A 36 -9.81 -9.75 -0.21
N ILE A 37 -9.77 -9.02 0.90
CA ILE A 37 -10.08 -9.58 2.23
C ILE A 37 -11.58 -9.57 2.56
N GLY A 38 -12.44 -9.03 1.69
CA GLY A 38 -13.89 -8.98 1.89
C GLY A 38 -14.36 -8.03 2.99
N LEU A 39 -13.57 -6.99 3.32
CA LEU A 39 -13.84 -6.08 4.42
C LEU A 39 -14.84 -4.97 4.02
N ARG A 40 -15.93 -4.83 4.77
CA ARG A 40 -16.98 -3.81 4.52
C ARG A 40 -16.79 -2.52 5.32
N GLU A 41 -16.28 -2.62 6.55
CA GLU A 41 -16.15 -1.47 7.47
C GLU A 41 -14.82 -0.73 7.26
N VAL A 42 -14.59 -0.24 6.04
CA VAL A 42 -13.30 0.32 5.59
C VAL A 42 -12.88 1.59 6.35
N TRP A 43 -13.82 2.29 6.97
CA TRP A 43 -13.62 3.60 7.61
C TRP A 43 -12.65 3.57 8.80
N PHE A 44 -12.46 2.40 9.41
CA PHE A 44 -11.55 2.20 10.55
C PHE A 44 -10.12 1.84 10.12
N PHE A 45 -9.92 1.54 8.83
CA PHE A 45 -8.67 0.98 8.33
C PHE A 45 -7.95 1.95 7.39
N GLY A 46 -6.64 1.77 7.32
CA GLY A 46 -5.75 2.44 6.38
C GLY A 46 -4.55 1.55 6.08
N LEU A 47 -3.69 2.00 5.17
CA LEU A 47 -2.41 1.33 4.91
C LEU A 47 -1.31 2.09 5.64
N GLN A 48 -0.47 1.39 6.39
CA GLN A 48 0.68 1.96 7.08
C GLN A 48 1.97 1.54 6.37
N TYR A 49 2.92 2.46 6.28
CA TYR A 49 4.25 2.14 5.77
C TYR A 49 5.31 2.72 6.70
N GLN A 50 6.51 2.16 6.61
CA GLN A 50 7.68 2.69 7.29
C GLN A 50 8.45 3.59 6.33
N ASP A 51 8.54 4.89 6.68
CA ASP A 51 9.39 5.85 5.95
C ASP A 51 10.88 5.50 6.14
N THR A 52 11.76 6.05 5.30
CA THR A 52 13.23 6.05 5.39
C THR A 52 13.77 6.34 6.78
N LYS A 53 13.05 7.16 7.55
CA LYS A 53 13.39 7.56 8.92
C LYS A 53 12.85 6.60 9.98
N ALA A 54 12.36 5.43 9.58
CA ALA A 54 11.73 4.43 10.43
C ALA A 54 10.49 4.94 11.19
N PHE A 55 9.80 5.96 10.67
CA PHE A 55 8.50 6.38 11.24
C PHE A 55 7.36 5.65 10.56
N SER A 56 6.47 5.08 11.37
CA SER A 56 5.22 4.50 10.89
C SER A 56 4.25 5.60 10.49
N THR A 57 3.90 5.65 9.21
CA THR A 57 3.07 6.71 8.62
C THR A 57 1.93 6.11 7.82
N TRP A 58 0.77 6.76 7.87
CA TRP A 58 -0.39 6.36 7.08
C TRP A 58 -0.27 6.83 5.62
N LEU A 59 -0.51 5.90 4.69
CA LEU A 59 -0.55 6.18 3.26
C LEU A 59 -1.71 7.15 2.97
N LYS A 60 -1.42 8.25 2.25
CA LYS A 60 -2.48 9.18 1.85
C LYS A 60 -3.19 8.67 0.62
N LEU A 61 -4.49 8.38 0.76
CA LEU A 61 -5.31 7.78 -0.30
C LEU A 61 -5.43 8.66 -1.57
N ASN A 62 -5.34 9.97 -1.41
CA ASN A 62 -5.41 10.94 -2.52
C ASN A 62 -4.09 11.15 -3.26
N LYS A 63 -2.99 10.54 -2.83
CA LYS A 63 -1.68 10.62 -3.49
C LYS A 63 -1.34 9.32 -4.22
N LYS A 64 -0.41 9.42 -5.18
CA LYS A 64 0.12 8.25 -5.88
C LYS A 64 1.00 7.45 -4.93
N VAL A 65 0.88 6.12 -4.96
CA VAL A 65 1.70 5.23 -4.13
C VAL A 65 3.18 5.43 -4.47
N ILE A 66 3.52 5.62 -5.75
CA ILE A 66 4.90 5.83 -6.19
C ILE A 66 5.57 7.08 -5.59
N THR A 67 4.80 8.08 -5.16
CA THR A 67 5.36 9.26 -4.48
C THR A 67 6.07 8.86 -3.18
N TYR A 68 5.65 7.75 -2.58
CA TYR A 68 6.26 7.18 -1.39
C TYR A 68 7.32 6.11 -1.71
N TYR A 69 7.40 5.61 -2.95
CA TYR A 69 8.36 4.56 -3.33
C TYR A 69 9.83 5.00 -3.31
N SER A 70 10.13 6.29 -3.44
CA SER A 70 11.49 6.79 -3.21
C SER A 70 11.87 6.81 -1.73
N GLU A 71 10.87 6.80 -0.84
CA GLU A 71 11.05 6.73 0.62
C GLU A 71 10.97 5.27 1.13
N ILE A 72 10.20 4.43 0.45
CA ILE A 72 10.07 3.01 0.72
C ILE A 72 11.13 2.27 -0.10
N LEU A 73 12.34 2.16 0.46
CA LEU A 73 13.41 1.36 -0.12
C LEU A 73 12.92 -0.06 -0.47
N PRO A 74 13.48 -0.72 -1.50
CA PRO A 74 13.12 -2.09 -1.85
C PRO A 74 13.49 -3.02 -0.70
N GLY A 75 12.53 -3.32 0.17
CA GLY A 75 12.73 -4.11 1.38
C GLY A 75 11.78 -3.79 2.54
N ASN A 76 11.09 -2.64 2.53
CA ASN A 76 10.19 -2.28 3.63
C ASN A 76 8.77 -2.82 3.42
N ASN A 77 8.32 -3.63 4.39
CA ASN A 77 6.97 -4.14 4.51
C ASN A 77 5.97 -2.99 4.73
N VAL A 78 4.86 -3.05 4.02
CA VAL A 78 3.68 -2.19 4.24
C VAL A 78 2.76 -2.99 5.16
N CYS A 79 2.58 -2.52 6.38
CA CYS A 79 1.76 -3.15 7.42
C CYS A 79 0.38 -2.48 7.53
#